data_AF-A0A1B9M6F6-F1
#
_entry.id   AF-A0A1B9M6F6-F1
#
_cell.length_a   1.000
_cell.length_b   1.000
_cell.length_c   1.000
_cell.angle_alpha   90.00
_cell.angle_beta   90.00
_cell.angle_gamma   90.00
#
_symmetry.space_group_name_H-M   'P 1'
#
loop_
_entity.id
_entity.type
_entity.pdbx_description
1 polymer ?
#
loop_
_entity_poly.entity_id
_entity_poly.type
_entity_poly.pdbx_seq_one_letter_code
_entity_poly.pdbx_strand_id
1 'polypeptide(L)'
;MNYLFSSDRLEGFANLRNFFPSRLEYNDYLKWAANHFNDYVLYGHKVVSINPIYDGHLIDHLEICIEDNNKTISKLYAKNISLATGITKNIPVGIFLDEKNKKIKK
;
A
#
# COMPACT_ATOMS: atom_id res chain seq x y z
N MET A 1 15.01 12.88 12.70
CA MET A 1 15.20 12.86 14.16
C MET A 1 13.86 12.69 14.89
N ASN A 2 12.93 11.82 14.44
CA ASN A 2 11.52 11.98 14.87
C ASN A 2 10.78 10.73 15.36
N TYR A 3 10.89 9.54 14.75
CA TYR A 3 10.16 8.37 15.28
C TYR A 3 10.68 7.92 16.65
N LEU A 4 11.97 7.62 16.76
CA LEU A 4 12.56 7.12 18.02
C LEU A 4 12.46 8.15 19.16
N PHE A 5 12.47 9.45 18.84
CA PHE A 5 12.29 10.54 19.82
C PHE A 5 10.82 10.69 20.23
N SER A 6 9.87 10.69 19.28
CA SER A 6 8.43 10.77 19.58
C SER A 6 7.84 9.49 20.17
N SER A 7 8.55 8.37 20.07
CA SER A 7 8.16 7.07 20.65
C SER A 7 8.79 6.79 22.01
N ASP A 8 9.58 7.71 22.57
CA ASP A 8 10.34 7.52 23.83
C ASP A 8 11.26 6.28 23.85
N ARG A 9 11.67 5.80 22.66
CA ARG A 9 12.50 4.58 22.48
C ARG A 9 13.93 4.87 22.08
N LEU A 10 14.32 6.14 22.04
CA LEU A 10 15.65 6.58 21.63
C LEU A 10 16.75 5.97 22.53
N GLU A 11 16.56 5.97 23.85
CA GLU A 11 17.52 5.37 24.79
C GLU A 11 17.64 3.85 24.61
N GLY A 12 16.51 3.17 24.42
CA GLY A 12 16.49 1.71 24.20
C GLY A 12 17.19 1.30 22.91
N PHE A 13 16.99 2.04 21.82
CA PHE A 13 17.59 1.75 20.52
C PHE A 13 19.10 2.09 20.46
N ALA A 14 19.51 3.20 21.08
CA ALA A 14 20.91 3.60 21.15
C ALA A 14 21.76 2.60 21.95
N ASN A 15 21.20 2.05 23.04
CA ASN A 15 21.89 1.08 23.89
C ASN A 15 21.98 -0.33 23.30
N LEU A 16 21.05 -0.70 22.40
CA LEU A 16 21.01 -2.03 21.78
C LEU A 16 22.14 -2.28 20.75
N ARG A 17 22.78 -1.22 20.22
CA ARG A 17 23.77 -1.32 19.11
C ARG A 17 23.31 -2.21 17.94
N ASN A 18 22.00 -2.37 17.75
CA ASN A 18 21.44 -3.30 16.78
C ASN A 18 20.82 -2.52 15.63
N PHE A 19 21.49 -2.56 14.48
CA PHE A 19 21.04 -1.92 13.24
C PHE A 19 19.95 -2.71 12.50
N PHE A 20 19.53 -3.86 13.04
CA PHE A 20 18.53 -4.74 12.42
C PHE A 20 17.28 -4.83 13.31
N PRO A 21 16.33 -3.88 13.19
CA PRO A 21 15.08 -3.95 13.92
C PRO A 21 14.28 -5.18 13.50
N SER A 22 13.45 -5.69 14.40
CA SER A 22 12.51 -6.75 14.09
C SER A 22 11.47 -6.28 13.06
N ARG A 23 10.82 -7.23 12.37
CA ARG A 23 9.72 -6.92 11.44
C ARG A 23 8.56 -6.18 12.11
N LEU A 24 8.30 -6.47 13.39
CA LEU A 24 7.27 -5.80 14.17
C LEU A 24 7.63 -4.32 14.38
N GLU A 25 8.85 -4.04 14.82
CA GLU A 25 9.34 -2.68 15.05
C GLU A 25 9.40 -1.86 13.76
N TYR A 26 9.82 -2.48 12.66
CA TYR A 26 9.84 -1.82 11.36
C TYR A 26 8.42 -1.51 10.85
N ASN A 27 7.47 -2.43 11.05
CA ASN A 27 6.07 -2.20 10.71
C ASN A 27 5.44 -1.07 11.53
N ASP A 28 5.76 -0.99 12.82
CA ASP A 28 5.25 0.10 13.68
C ASP A 28 5.85 1.46 13.29
N TYR A 29 7.13 1.50 12.90
CA TYR A 29 7.74 2.69 12.30
C TYR A 29 7.00 3.14 11.04
N LEU A 30 6.74 2.21 10.12
CA LEU A 30 6.04 2.52 8.87
C LEU A 30 4.61 3.03 9.12
N LYS A 31 3.88 2.47 10.11
CA LYS A 31 2.56 2.99 10.51
C LYS A 31 2.65 4.41 11.06
N TRP A 32 3.60 4.67 11.95
CA TRP A 32 3.83 6.02 12.48
C TRP A 32 4.12 7.00 11.36
N ALA A 33 4.99 6.63 10.40
CA ALA A 33 5.28 7.48 9.24
C ALA A 33 4.03 7.72 8.38
N ALA A 34 3.24 6.67 8.10
CA ALA A 34 2.02 6.76 7.31
C ALA A 34 0.96 7.68 7.94
N ASN A 35 0.83 7.70 9.27
CA ASN A 35 -0.15 8.54 9.98
C ASN A 35 0.01 10.04 9.71
N HIS A 36 1.19 10.50 9.29
CA HIS A 36 1.42 11.90 8.91
C HIS A 36 0.72 12.30 7.60
N PHE A 37 0.20 11.33 6.84
CA PHE A 37 -0.43 11.52 5.54
C PHE A 37 -1.90 11.09 5.52
N ASN A 38 -2.56 10.97 6.68
CA ASN A 38 -3.94 10.49 6.77
C ASN A 38 -4.92 11.29 5.88
N ASP A 39 -4.70 12.60 5.71
CA ASP A 39 -5.55 13.45 4.86
C ASP A 39 -5.32 13.24 3.36
N TYR A 40 -4.24 12.56 2.98
CA TYR A 40 -3.82 12.35 1.58
C TYR A 40 -3.96 10.89 1.12
N VAL A 41 -4.36 9.96 2.01
CA VAL A 41 -4.41 8.53 1.71
C VAL A 41 -5.82 7.98 1.90
N LEU A 42 -6.37 7.43 0.82
CA LEU A 42 -7.64 6.71 0.84
C LEU A 42 -7.39 5.21 1.04
N TYR A 43 -7.36 4.78 2.30
CA TYR A 43 -7.31 3.35 2.66
C TYR A 43 -8.64 2.63 2.35
N GLY A 44 -8.61 1.31 2.23
CA GLY A 44 -9.82 0.50 1.98
C GLY A 44 -10.40 0.66 0.58
N HIS A 45 -9.65 1.28 -0.34
CA HIS A 45 -10.03 1.46 -1.73
C HIS A 45 -9.06 0.72 -2.64
N LYS A 46 -9.59 -0.07 -3.56
CA LYS A 46 -8.83 -0.83 -4.55
C LYS A 46 -9.01 -0.18 -5.92
N VAL A 47 -7.91 0.16 -6.59
CA VAL A 47 -7.97 0.59 -8.00
C VAL A 47 -8.33 -0.61 -8.87
N VAL A 48 -9.40 -0.50 -9.66
CA VAL A 48 -9.89 -1.58 -10.52
C VAL A 48 -9.72 -1.29 -12.01
N SER A 49 -9.68 -0.02 -12.43
CA SER A 49 -9.36 0.38 -13.79
C SER A 49 -8.83 1.81 -13.88
N ILE A 50 -8.09 2.08 -14.95
CA ILE A 50 -7.57 3.40 -15.30
C ILE A 50 -7.90 3.62 -16.78
N ASN A 51 -8.65 4.69 -17.09
CA ASN A 51 -9.09 5.01 -18.43
C ASN A 51 -8.61 6.41 -18.83
N PRO A 52 -8.06 6.60 -20.05
CA PRO A 52 -7.75 7.93 -20.54
C PRO A 52 -9.01 8.73 -20.87
N ILE A 53 -9.02 10.02 -20.53
CA ILE A 53 -9.99 10.99 -20.99
C ILE A 53 -9.33 11.87 -22.04
N TYR A 54 -9.96 11.93 -23.20
CA TYR A 54 -9.44 12.61 -24.38
C TYR A 54 -10.06 14.00 -24.54
N ASP A 55 -9.22 14.96 -24.93
CA ASP A 55 -9.63 16.23 -25.53
C ASP A 55 -9.12 16.25 -26.99
N GLY A 56 -10.04 16.02 -27.92
CA GLY A 56 -9.71 15.76 -29.33
C GLY A 56 -8.83 14.53 -29.50
N HIS A 57 -7.57 14.73 -29.91
CA HIS A 57 -6.59 13.67 -30.12
C HIS A 57 -5.57 13.54 -28.97
N LEU A 58 -5.67 14.39 -27.95
CA LEU A 58 -4.75 14.40 -26.81
C LEU A 58 -5.43 13.83 -25.57
N ILE A 59 -4.65 13.24 -24.67
CA ILE A 59 -5.14 12.83 -23.34
C ILE A 59 -5.04 14.05 -22.43
N ASP A 60 -6.16 14.49 -21.87
CA ASP A 60 -6.18 15.60 -20.90
C ASP A 60 -5.93 15.09 -19.46
N HIS A 61 -6.63 14.04 -19.06
CA HIS A 61 -6.49 13.43 -17.75
C HIS A 61 -6.86 11.94 -17.76
N LEU A 62 -6.60 11.27 -16.64
CA LEU A 62 -6.92 9.86 -16.42
C LEU A 62 -8.07 9.76 -15.43
N GLU A 63 -9.06 8.94 -15.76
CA GLU A 63 -10.11 8.48 -14.85
C GLU A 63 -9.63 7.20 -14.14
N ILE A 64 -9.62 7.22 -12.81
CA ILE A 64 -9.26 6.09 -11.97
C ILE A 64 -10.52 5.60 -11.28
N CYS A 65 -10.93 4.38 -11.57
CA CYS A 65 -12.03 3.71 -10.88
C CYS A 65 -11.50 2.99 -9.65
N ILE A 66 -12.04 3.33 -8.49
CA ILE A 66 -11.74 2.70 -7.22
C ILE A 66 -12.98 1.98 -6.66
N GLU A 67 -12.75 0.81 -6.08
CA GLU A 67 -13.74 -0.02 -5.42
C GLU A 67 -13.51 0.02 -3.91
N ASP A 68 -14.53 0.33 -3.12
CA ASP A 68 -14.48 0.27 -1.66
C ASP A 68 -14.76 -1.15 -1.12
N ASN A 69 -14.67 -1.34 0.19
CA ASN A 69 -14.98 -2.64 0.83
C ASN A 69 -16.45 -3.10 0.64
N ASN A 70 -17.36 -2.19 0.32
CA ASN A 70 -18.77 -2.47 0.05
C ASN A 70 -19.03 -2.77 -1.45
N LYS A 71 -17.97 -2.84 -2.27
CA LYS A 71 -18.02 -3.00 -3.73
C LYS A 71 -18.66 -1.81 -4.46
N THR A 72 -18.67 -0.64 -3.83
CA THR A 72 -19.10 0.61 -4.46
C THR A 72 -17.97 1.15 -5.31
N ILE A 73 -18.27 1.49 -6.56
CA ILE A 73 -17.29 2.07 -7.48
C ILE A 73 -17.41 3.59 -7.44
N SER A 74 -16.27 4.25 -7.17
CA SER A 74 -16.11 5.71 -7.24
C SER A 74 -15.04 6.08 -8.27
N LYS A 75 -15.07 7.32 -8.74
CA LYS A 75 -14.16 7.83 -9.78
C LYS A 75 -13.29 8.95 -9.22
N LEU A 76 -12.00 8.88 -9.52
CA LEU A 76 -11.01 9.93 -9.27
C LEU A 76 -10.38 10.38 -10.59
N TYR A 77 -9.89 11.61 -10.63
CA TYR A 77 -9.24 12.17 -11.82
C TYR A 77 -7.84 12.65 -11.49
N ALA A 78 -6.87 12.31 -12.34
CA ALA A 78 -5.48 12.74 -12.17
C ALA A 78 -4.79 12.94 -13.52
N LYS A 79 -3.84 13.87 -13.57
CA LYS A 79 -2.98 14.08 -14.75
C LYS A 79 -1.84 13.06 -14.82
N ASN A 80 -1.33 12.63 -13.66
CA ASN A 80 -0.18 11.75 -13.55
C ASN A 80 -0.49 10.61 -12.58
N ILE A 81 0.12 9.44 -12.82
CA ILE A 81 -0.01 8.25 -11.96
C ILE A 81 1.38 7.70 -11.64
N SER A 82 1.58 7.34 -10.37
CA SER A 82 2.72 6.55 -9.91
C SER A 82 2.22 5.18 -9.46
N LEU A 83 2.82 4.10 -9.95
CA LEU A 83 2.42 2.74 -9.64
C LEU A 83 3.39 2.11 -8.64
N ALA A 84 2.89 1.83 -7.43
CA ALA A 84 3.66 1.21 -6.35
C ALA A 84 2.87 0.05 -5.70
N THR A 85 2.31 -0.85 -6.52
CA THR A 85 1.40 -1.93 -6.09
C THR A 85 2.09 -3.16 -5.49
N GLY A 86 3.43 -3.16 -5.40
CA GLY A 86 4.21 -4.30 -4.95
C GLY A 86 4.16 -5.48 -5.94
N ILE A 87 4.34 -6.69 -5.42
CA ILE A 87 4.39 -7.94 -6.20
C ILE A 87 3.18 -8.82 -5.89
N THR A 88 2.71 -9.55 -6.90
CA THR A 88 1.69 -10.59 -6.74
C THR A 88 2.34 -11.95 -6.49
N LYS A 89 1.58 -12.89 -5.94
CA LYS A 89 2.08 -14.25 -5.69
C LYS A 89 2.32 -14.97 -7.02
N ASN A 90 3.51 -15.54 -7.19
CA ASN A 90 3.82 -16.42 -8.30
C ASN A 90 3.59 -17.89 -7.89
N ILE A 91 2.49 -18.48 -8.34
CA ILE A 91 2.08 -19.84 -7.98
C ILE A 91 2.22 -20.73 -9.22
N PRO A 92 2.89 -21.90 -9.13
CA PRO A 92 3.00 -22.82 -10.26
C PRO A 92 1.64 -23.27 -10.79
N VAL A 93 1.56 -23.49 -12.10
CA VAL A 93 0.37 -24.02 -12.77
C VAL A 93 -0.03 -25.36 -12.16
N GLY A 94 -1.33 -25.54 -11.90
CA GLY A 94 -1.88 -26.74 -11.28
C GLY A 94 -1.84 -26.75 -9.74
N ILE A 95 -1.19 -25.78 -9.10
CA ILE A 95 -1.23 -25.59 -7.66
C ILE A 95 -2.30 -24.55 -7.30
N PHE A 96 -3.25 -24.94 -6.47
CA PHE A 96 -4.30 -24.04 -5.97
C PHE A 96 -4.03 -23.72 -4.49
N LEU A 97 -4.09 -22.43 -4.14
CA LEU A 97 -4.03 -22.02 -2.73
C LEU A 97 -5.36 -22.32 -2.06
N ASP A 98 -5.32 -22.98 -0.89
CA ASP A 98 -6.49 -23.11 -0.04
C ASP A 98 -6.87 -21.73 0.52
N GLU A 99 -8.02 -21.18 0.12
CA GLU A 99 -8.47 -19.85 0.53
C GLU A 99 -8.62 -19.71 2.05
N LYS A 100 -8.88 -20.81 2.76
CA LYS A 100 -8.99 -20.82 4.23
C LYS A 100 -7.63 -20.90 4.92
N ASN A 101 -6.63 -21.50 4.29
CA ASN A 101 -5.38 -21.87 4.98
C ASN A 101 -4.09 -21.33 4.37
N LYS A 102 -4.11 -20.57 3.27
CA LYS A 102 -2.94 -19.97 2.60
C LYS A 102 -1.71 -20.92 2.51
N LYS A 103 -1.95 -22.23 2.50
CA LYS A 103 -0.95 -23.30 2.45
C LYS A 103 -1.07 -23.96 1.09
N ILE A 104 0.07 -24.31 0.52
CA ILE A 104 0.15 -25.06 -0.73
C ILE A 104 -0.29 -26.50 -0.40
N LYS A 105 -1.38 -26.96 -1.01
CA LYS A 105 -1.71 -28.39 -1.04
C LYS A 105 -0.91 -29.02 -2.18
N LYS A 106 -0.20 -30.10 -1.85
CA LYS A 106 0.48 -30.96 -2.83
C LYS A 106 -0.54 -31.80 -3.59
#